data_AF-A0A1B1N9T4-F1
#
_entry.id   AF-A0A1B1N9T4-F1
#
_cell.length_a   1.000
_cell.length_b   1.000
_cell.length_c   1.000
_cell.angle_alpha   90.00
_cell.angle_beta   90.00
_cell.angle_gamma   90.00
#
_symmetry.space_group_name_H-M   'P 1'
#
loop_
_entity.id
_entity.type
_entity.pdbx_description
1 polymer ?
#
loop_
_entity_poly.entity_id
_entity_poly.type
_entity_poly.pdbx_seq_one_letter_code
_entity_poly.pdbx_strand_id
1 'polypeptide(L)'
;MTSTLTFPRDFLFGSATAAYQIEGAVHEDGRGDCIWGPFSATAGKVVEGHTGAVACDHYHRMPEDVALMRSLDLGAYRFSVSWARVCPDGRTVNQQGLDFYSRLVDELLGAGIRPWVTLYHWDLPQALEEQGGWPDRGVVDRFVDYALAVHDRLGDRVRQLTTLNEPWCSAFLGYAAGVHAPGRTEPSAALRAAHHLLLSHGRAVSALRERDPDLELGLTLNFTEMQPQDPDSAADRDAVRRLDGLANRFFVEPITRGAYPQDVIEDLGELWPQDLVRDGDLEEISTPIDVLGVNFYTSTMVTGAEPQDAARAALQARTYDGPSPNVGSEHVVTVRRGLPVSDMGWEIRPAALHELLLRLQRDYTGPAGTRLYVTENGAAMPDVPDADGFVDDQDRIAYLDGHLRAVHAAIEDGADVRGYFVWSLLDNYEWAFGYTKRFGIVRVDYDTQRRTPKASARWYADVAGSGSIG
;
A
#
# COMPACT_ATOMS: atom_id res chain seq x y z
N MET A 1 1.57 7.46 -37.48
CA MET A 1 1.48 8.61 -36.58
C MET A 1 0.92 8.06 -35.29
N THR A 2 1.75 7.87 -34.26
CA THR A 2 1.22 7.53 -32.93
C THR A 2 0.43 8.74 -32.44
N SER A 3 -0.83 8.54 -32.08
CA SER A 3 -1.69 9.59 -31.56
C SER A 3 -1.25 9.91 -30.12
N THR A 4 -0.93 11.17 -29.84
CA THR A 4 -0.68 11.66 -28.48
C THR A 4 -1.91 11.41 -27.61
N LEU A 5 -1.69 10.83 -26.43
CA LEU A 5 -2.69 10.56 -25.43
C LEU A 5 -2.64 11.67 -24.38
N THR A 6 -3.79 12.28 -24.04
CA THR A 6 -3.85 13.39 -23.08
C THR A 6 -4.85 13.06 -21.98
N PHE A 7 -4.41 13.23 -20.72
CA PHE A 7 -5.23 13.03 -19.53
C PHE A 7 -6.15 14.24 -19.27
N PRO A 8 -7.21 14.07 -18.45
CA PRO A 8 -8.00 15.20 -17.95
C PRO A 8 -7.10 16.28 -17.34
N ARG A 9 -7.47 17.56 -17.54
CA ARG A 9 -6.66 18.70 -17.10
C ARG A 9 -6.40 18.72 -15.58
N ASP A 10 -7.34 18.19 -14.80
CA ASP A 10 -7.29 18.07 -13.34
C ASP A 10 -6.71 16.73 -12.85
N PHE A 11 -6.23 15.87 -13.76
CA PHE A 11 -5.61 14.60 -13.38
C PHE A 11 -4.30 14.85 -12.61
N LEU A 12 -4.19 14.23 -11.45
CA LEU A 12 -3.09 14.47 -10.53
C LEU A 12 -1.96 13.46 -10.76
N PHE A 13 -0.82 13.95 -11.24
CA PHE A 13 0.42 13.18 -11.27
C PHE A 13 1.23 13.43 -10.00
N GLY A 14 1.56 12.35 -9.29
CA GLY A 14 2.37 12.41 -8.08
C GLY A 14 3.35 11.25 -7.97
N SER A 15 4.02 11.19 -6.83
CA SER A 15 4.85 10.05 -6.43
C SER A 15 4.63 9.72 -4.95
N ALA A 16 4.89 8.48 -4.57
CA ALA A 16 4.61 7.96 -3.25
C ALA A 16 5.86 7.40 -2.53
N THR A 17 5.85 7.48 -1.20
CA THR A 17 6.85 6.89 -0.28
C THR A 17 6.20 6.46 1.04
N ALA A 18 6.95 5.73 1.88
CA ALA A 18 6.56 5.39 3.25
C ALA A 18 7.65 5.77 4.26
N ALA A 19 7.22 6.21 5.44
CA ALA A 19 8.07 6.74 6.50
C ALA A 19 9.24 5.82 6.83
N TYR A 20 8.97 4.58 7.26
CA TYR A 20 10.05 3.65 7.63
C TYR A 20 11.00 3.31 6.47
N GLN A 21 10.51 3.37 5.24
CA GLN A 21 11.29 3.00 4.06
C GLN A 21 12.31 4.06 3.66
N ILE A 22 12.07 5.35 3.97
CA ILE A 22 12.91 6.46 3.53
C ILE A 22 13.49 7.33 4.65
N GLU A 23 12.82 7.46 5.80
CA GLU A 23 13.17 8.47 6.80
C GLU A 23 14.53 8.24 7.45
N GLY A 24 14.80 7.02 7.93
CA GLY A 24 15.89 6.78 8.87
C GLY A 24 15.64 7.45 10.23
N ALA A 25 16.72 7.86 10.89
CA ALA A 25 16.68 8.60 12.16
C ALA A 25 15.80 7.88 13.21
N VAL A 26 15.98 6.56 13.32
CA VAL A 26 15.01 5.68 13.98
C VAL A 26 14.91 5.86 15.50
N HIS A 27 15.90 6.49 16.12
CA HIS A 27 15.95 6.82 17.55
C HIS A 27 16.27 8.30 17.82
N GLU A 28 16.04 9.17 16.83
CA GLU A 28 16.25 10.61 16.96
C GLU A 28 14.96 11.34 17.33
N ASP A 29 15.10 12.49 17.99
CA ASP A 29 14.00 13.40 18.36
C ASP A 29 12.81 12.71 19.02
N GLY A 30 13.09 11.68 19.84
CA GLY A 30 12.11 10.97 20.64
C GLY A 30 11.34 9.87 19.90
N ARG A 31 11.67 9.53 18.65
CA ARG A 31 11.07 8.39 17.95
C ARG A 31 11.29 7.07 18.72
N GLY A 32 10.22 6.29 18.87
CA GLY A 32 10.26 4.94 19.43
C GLY A 32 10.45 3.87 18.35
N ASP A 33 10.68 2.64 18.79
CA ASP A 33 10.69 1.49 17.88
C ASP A 33 9.31 1.25 17.28
N CYS A 34 9.27 0.93 15.99
CA CYS A 34 8.12 0.29 15.37
C CYS A 34 8.37 -1.21 15.18
N ILE A 35 7.32 -1.97 14.88
CA ILE A 35 7.39 -3.43 14.66
C ILE A 35 8.45 -3.86 13.65
N TRP A 36 8.81 -3.01 12.68
CA TRP A 36 9.86 -3.31 11.70
C TRP A 36 11.28 -3.27 12.28
N GLY A 37 11.52 -2.55 13.38
CA GLY A 37 12.81 -2.52 14.06
C GLY A 37 13.21 -3.91 14.57
N PRO A 38 12.47 -4.48 15.55
CA PRO A 38 12.72 -5.84 16.04
C PRO A 38 12.61 -6.92 14.95
N PHE A 39 11.68 -6.77 14.00
CA PHE A 39 11.54 -7.70 12.89
C PHE A 39 12.81 -7.75 12.02
N SER A 40 13.33 -6.59 11.60
CA SER A 40 14.54 -6.52 10.76
C SER A 40 15.80 -6.96 11.49
N ALA A 41 15.85 -6.80 12.80
CA ALA A 41 16.93 -7.32 13.65
C ALA A 41 16.90 -8.86 13.82
N THR A 42 15.79 -9.52 13.46
CA THR A 42 15.68 -10.97 13.55
C THR A 42 16.39 -11.65 12.39
N ALA A 43 17.35 -12.53 12.70
CA ALA A 43 18.15 -13.22 11.69
C ALA A 43 17.27 -13.96 10.66
N GLY A 44 17.52 -13.70 9.37
CA GLY A 44 16.82 -14.35 8.25
C GLY A 44 15.46 -13.74 7.88
N LYS A 45 14.97 -12.71 8.61
CA LYS A 45 13.72 -12.01 8.25
C LYS A 45 13.89 -10.98 7.15
N VAL A 46 15.07 -10.38 7.03
CA VAL A 46 15.40 -9.41 5.99
C VAL A 46 16.69 -9.83 5.31
N VAL A 47 16.73 -9.70 3.97
CA VAL A 47 17.91 -9.99 3.16
C VAL A 47 19.13 -9.25 3.69
N GLU A 48 20.23 -9.99 3.87
CA GLU A 48 21.53 -9.48 4.33
C GLU A 48 21.49 -8.78 5.71
N GLY A 49 20.40 -8.93 6.47
CA GLY A 49 20.24 -8.25 7.76
C GLY A 49 20.08 -6.73 7.63
N HIS A 50 19.65 -6.24 6.47
CA HIS A 50 19.35 -4.81 6.29
C HIS A 50 18.27 -4.34 7.27
N THR A 51 18.35 -3.06 7.66
CA THR A 51 17.37 -2.41 8.55
C THR A 51 17.02 -1.03 8.00
N GLY A 52 15.86 -0.48 8.38
CA GLY A 52 15.45 0.88 8.03
C GLY A 52 16.11 1.98 8.88
N ALA A 53 17.20 1.68 9.61
CA ALA A 53 17.78 2.61 10.58
C ALA A 53 18.25 3.93 9.96
N VAL A 54 18.88 3.85 8.78
CA VAL A 54 19.34 5.00 7.99
C VAL A 54 18.46 5.22 6.77
N ALA A 55 18.12 4.15 6.03
CA ALA A 55 17.30 4.24 4.84
C ALA A 55 17.85 5.25 3.82
N CYS A 56 16.99 6.17 3.38
CA CYS A 56 17.37 7.26 2.48
C CYS A 56 17.80 8.50 3.26
N ASP A 57 17.78 8.48 4.60
CA ASP A 57 18.06 9.64 5.42
C ASP A 57 17.14 10.85 5.09
N HIS A 58 15.90 10.56 4.66
CA HIS A 58 14.94 11.60 4.30
C HIS A 58 14.60 12.52 5.49
N TYR A 59 14.72 12.03 6.72
CA TYR A 59 14.52 12.85 7.92
C TYR A 59 15.41 14.11 7.91
N HIS A 60 16.66 13.97 7.50
CA HIS A 60 17.62 15.07 7.41
C HIS A 60 17.64 15.75 6.03
N ARG A 61 17.28 15.03 4.98
CA ARG A 61 17.40 15.46 3.58
C ARG A 61 16.08 15.90 2.95
N MET A 62 15.02 16.00 3.73
CA MET A 62 13.68 16.38 3.26
C MET A 62 13.68 17.62 2.34
N PRO A 63 14.38 18.73 2.65
CA PRO A 63 14.41 19.88 1.75
C PRO A 63 15.02 19.57 0.36
N GLU A 64 16.03 18.70 0.30
CA GLU A 64 16.66 18.25 -0.97
C GLU A 64 15.68 17.39 -1.78
N ASP A 65 14.98 16.48 -1.10
CA ASP A 65 14.02 15.58 -1.74
C ASP A 65 12.77 16.36 -2.24
N VAL A 66 12.29 17.36 -1.52
CA VAL A 66 11.19 18.25 -1.97
C VAL A 66 11.63 19.11 -3.16
N ALA A 67 12.85 19.67 -3.13
CA ALA A 67 13.39 20.40 -4.27
C ALA A 67 13.49 19.51 -5.51
N LEU A 68 13.82 18.23 -5.34
CA LEU A 68 13.84 17.26 -6.41
C LEU A 68 12.43 17.00 -6.98
N MET A 69 11.42 16.78 -6.14
CA MET A 69 10.03 16.62 -6.60
C MET A 69 9.57 17.81 -7.45
N ARG A 70 9.91 19.04 -7.03
CA ARG A 70 9.60 20.25 -7.79
C ARG A 70 10.29 20.26 -9.16
N SER A 71 11.55 19.80 -9.23
CA SER A 71 12.28 19.72 -10.50
C SER A 71 11.74 18.65 -11.46
N LEU A 72 10.91 17.73 -10.95
CA LEU A 72 10.27 16.65 -11.71
C LEU A 72 8.80 16.97 -12.03
N ASP A 73 8.35 18.22 -11.85
CA ASP A 73 6.99 18.69 -12.13
C ASP A 73 5.87 17.84 -11.47
N LEU A 74 6.15 17.26 -10.30
CA LEU A 74 5.16 16.48 -9.55
C LEU A 74 4.11 17.38 -8.92
N GLY A 75 2.83 17.11 -9.18
CA GLY A 75 1.71 17.88 -8.63
C GLY A 75 1.32 17.50 -7.19
N ALA A 76 1.69 16.29 -6.75
CA ALA A 76 1.45 15.82 -5.40
C ALA A 76 2.53 14.87 -4.89
N TYR A 77 2.67 14.82 -3.57
CA TYR A 77 3.52 13.88 -2.88
C TYR A 77 2.71 13.12 -1.83
N ARG A 78 2.58 11.81 -2.04
CA ARG A 78 1.97 10.90 -1.08
C ARG A 78 3.04 10.35 -0.13
N PHE A 79 2.90 10.64 1.15
CA PHE A 79 3.84 10.16 2.17
C PHE A 79 3.08 9.67 3.39
N SER A 80 3.70 8.79 4.18
CA SER A 80 3.13 8.37 5.46
C SER A 80 3.71 9.13 6.64
N VAL A 81 2.91 9.30 7.68
CA VAL A 81 3.34 9.78 9.00
C VAL A 81 3.64 8.56 9.86
N SER A 82 4.81 8.53 10.50
CA SER A 82 5.21 7.39 11.31
C SER A 82 4.52 7.42 12.67
N TRP A 83 3.70 6.41 12.95
CA TRP A 83 3.03 6.32 14.24
C TRP A 83 4.05 6.18 15.38
N ALA A 84 5.12 5.39 15.20
CA ALA A 84 6.19 5.28 16.20
C ALA A 84 7.01 6.57 16.40
N ARG A 85 6.98 7.52 15.44
CA ARG A 85 7.59 8.85 15.62
C ARG A 85 6.67 9.81 16.37
N VAL A 86 5.37 9.78 16.05
CA VAL A 86 4.37 10.68 16.64
C VAL A 86 3.90 10.23 18.01
N CYS A 87 3.72 8.93 18.24
CA CYS A 87 3.37 8.34 19.53
C CYS A 87 4.33 7.16 19.84
N PRO A 88 5.53 7.43 20.37
CA PRO A 88 6.58 6.41 20.58
C PRO A 88 6.17 5.22 21.45
N ASP A 89 5.32 5.45 22.46
CA ASP A 89 4.74 4.44 23.35
C ASP A 89 3.32 4.01 22.90
N GLY A 90 2.89 4.45 21.72
CA GLY A 90 1.55 4.28 21.18
C GLY A 90 0.47 5.19 21.76
N ARG A 91 0.82 6.15 22.64
CA ARG A 91 -0.15 6.99 23.37
C ARG A 91 0.27 8.45 23.48
N THR A 92 1.49 8.69 23.95
CA THR A 92 2.02 10.01 24.28
C THR A 92 2.54 10.70 23.03
N VAL A 93 1.95 11.85 22.69
CA VAL A 93 2.37 12.63 21.51
C VAL A 93 3.76 13.21 21.69
N ASN A 94 4.63 12.94 20.72
CA ASN A 94 5.95 13.52 20.56
C ASN A 94 5.89 14.73 19.62
N GLN A 95 6.01 15.94 20.18
CA GLN A 95 5.93 17.18 19.41
C GLN A 95 7.04 17.33 18.39
N GLN A 96 8.27 16.88 18.67
CA GLN A 96 9.37 16.98 17.72
C GLN A 96 9.13 16.11 16.48
N GLY A 97 8.53 14.93 16.67
CA GLY A 97 8.09 14.07 15.58
C GLY A 97 7.04 14.74 14.69
N LEU A 98 6.04 15.37 15.30
CA LEU A 98 5.02 16.15 14.58
C LEU A 98 5.60 17.39 13.87
N ASP A 99 6.60 18.03 14.46
CA ASP A 99 7.25 19.21 13.87
C ASP A 99 8.02 18.87 12.59
N PHE A 100 8.61 17.67 12.48
CA PHE A 100 9.18 17.20 11.22
C PHE A 100 8.13 17.17 10.10
N TYR A 101 6.98 16.53 10.33
CA TYR A 101 5.92 16.45 9.33
C TYR A 101 5.29 17.82 9.03
N SER A 102 5.17 18.70 10.02
CA SER A 102 4.72 20.08 9.77
C SER A 102 5.68 20.83 8.84
N ARG A 103 7.00 20.70 9.04
CA ARG A 103 7.99 21.31 8.14
C ARG A 103 7.93 20.70 6.74
N LEU A 104 7.77 19.39 6.63
CA LEU A 104 7.58 18.73 5.33
C LEU A 104 6.36 19.28 4.60
N VAL A 105 5.22 19.44 5.28
CA VAL A 105 4.02 20.05 4.69
C VAL A 105 4.28 21.49 4.24
N ASP A 106 5.00 22.28 5.04
CA ASP A 106 5.37 23.66 4.67
C ASP A 106 6.26 23.70 3.42
N GLU A 107 7.28 22.85 3.34
CA GLU A 107 8.18 22.76 2.18
C GLU A 107 7.43 22.31 0.92
N LEU A 108 6.55 21.32 1.02
CA LEU A 108 5.74 20.84 -0.11
C LEU A 108 4.84 21.95 -0.66
N LEU A 109 4.09 22.63 0.22
CA LEU A 109 3.20 23.71 -0.19
C LEU A 109 3.99 24.91 -0.75
N GLY A 110 5.15 25.23 -0.16
CA GLY A 110 6.07 26.24 -0.67
C GLY A 110 6.63 25.90 -2.06
N ALA A 111 6.75 24.62 -2.38
CA ALA A 111 7.12 24.11 -3.70
C ALA A 111 5.95 23.98 -4.68
N GLY A 112 4.70 24.25 -4.24
CA GLY A 112 3.50 24.07 -5.07
C GLY A 112 3.04 22.62 -5.21
N ILE A 113 3.50 21.74 -4.32
CA ILE A 113 3.21 20.31 -4.33
C ILE A 113 2.13 20.01 -3.30
N ARG A 114 1.07 19.32 -3.71
CA ARG A 114 -0.02 18.95 -2.80
C ARG A 114 0.42 17.83 -1.84
N PRO A 115 0.37 18.03 -0.51
CA PRO A 115 0.64 16.97 0.45
C PRO A 115 -0.54 15.99 0.49
N TRP A 116 -0.25 14.69 0.39
CA TRP A 116 -1.22 13.61 0.53
C TRP A 116 -0.76 12.67 1.63
N VAL A 117 -1.42 12.72 2.80
CA VAL A 117 -0.94 12.06 4.01
C VAL A 117 -1.54 10.66 4.14
N THR A 118 -0.70 9.67 4.45
CA THR A 118 -1.11 8.34 4.91
C THR A 118 -0.82 8.19 6.40
N LEU A 119 -1.83 7.87 7.21
CA LEU A 119 -1.69 7.78 8.67
C LEU A 119 -0.98 6.49 9.10
N TYR A 120 -1.28 5.36 8.46
CA TYR A 120 -0.65 4.08 8.79
C TYR A 120 -0.04 3.42 7.56
N HIS A 121 1.29 3.27 7.59
CA HIS A 121 2.05 2.51 6.60
C HIS A 121 2.99 1.52 7.32
N TRP A 122 2.36 0.62 8.08
CA TRP A 122 2.93 -0.61 8.63
C TRP A 122 3.94 -0.44 9.77
N ASP A 123 4.09 0.75 10.31
CA ASP A 123 5.06 1.07 11.35
C ASP A 123 4.42 1.27 12.73
N LEU A 124 3.56 0.31 13.11
CA LEU A 124 2.95 0.24 14.45
C LEU A 124 4.03 0.37 15.53
N PRO A 125 3.87 1.24 16.55
CA PRO A 125 4.76 1.31 17.69
C PRO A 125 4.92 -0.07 18.33
N GLN A 126 6.16 -0.50 18.57
CA GLN A 126 6.45 -1.82 19.14
C GLN A 126 5.76 -2.01 20.50
N ALA A 127 5.62 -0.95 21.29
CA ALA A 127 4.90 -0.96 22.56
C ALA A 127 3.43 -1.38 22.44
N LEU A 128 2.78 -1.18 21.29
CA LEU A 128 1.42 -1.65 21.02
C LEU A 128 1.40 -3.12 20.56
N GLU A 129 2.40 -3.58 19.80
CA GLU A 129 2.53 -5.01 19.47
C GLU A 129 2.74 -5.86 20.73
N GLU A 130 3.54 -5.37 21.69
CA GLU A 130 3.74 -6.04 22.98
C GLU A 130 2.46 -6.16 23.81
N GLN A 131 1.45 -5.34 23.51
CA GLN A 131 0.10 -5.41 24.10
C GLN A 131 -0.88 -6.26 23.27
N GLY A 132 -0.41 -6.89 22.18
CA GLY A 132 -1.17 -7.79 21.33
C GLY A 132 -1.29 -7.33 19.87
N GLY A 133 -0.95 -6.08 19.57
CA GLY A 133 -0.91 -5.53 18.21
C GLY A 133 -2.28 -5.37 17.56
N TRP A 134 -2.32 -5.48 16.23
CA TRP A 134 -3.57 -5.45 15.46
C TRP A 134 -4.58 -6.54 15.83
N PRO A 135 -4.18 -7.76 16.25
CA PRO A 135 -5.12 -8.75 16.76
C PRO A 135 -5.85 -8.33 18.03
N ASP A 136 -5.29 -7.42 18.83
CA ASP A 136 -5.96 -6.86 20.01
C ASP A 136 -6.84 -5.67 19.64
N ARG A 137 -8.10 -5.67 20.08
CA ARG A 137 -9.06 -4.62 19.73
C ARG A 137 -8.69 -3.26 20.32
N GLY A 138 -7.95 -3.23 21.42
CA GLY A 138 -7.57 -1.99 22.11
C GLY A 138 -6.69 -1.06 21.27
N VAL A 139 -6.05 -1.57 20.21
CA VAL A 139 -5.27 -0.77 19.25
C VAL A 139 -6.14 0.21 18.46
N VAL A 140 -7.43 -0.09 18.28
CA VAL A 140 -8.35 0.68 17.44
C VAL A 140 -8.49 2.11 17.97
N ASP A 141 -8.77 2.26 19.26
CA ASP A 141 -8.92 3.59 19.88
C ASP A 141 -7.57 4.34 19.89
N ARG A 142 -6.45 3.62 20.00
CA ARG A 142 -5.10 4.22 19.90
C ARG A 142 -4.82 4.78 18.51
N PHE A 143 -5.27 4.10 17.47
CA PHE A 143 -5.14 4.60 16.10
C PHE A 143 -5.96 5.87 15.90
N VAL A 144 -7.18 5.93 16.45
CA VAL A 144 -8.04 7.13 16.38
C VAL A 144 -7.40 8.31 17.12
N ASP A 145 -6.91 8.10 18.35
CA ASP A 145 -6.20 9.13 19.12
C ASP A 145 -5.00 9.68 18.32
N TYR A 146 -4.22 8.79 17.71
CA TYR A 146 -3.08 9.15 16.86
C TYR A 146 -3.50 9.92 15.60
N ALA A 147 -4.54 9.47 14.91
CA ALA A 147 -5.07 10.13 13.71
C ALA A 147 -5.50 11.57 14.01
N LEU A 148 -6.20 11.77 15.13
CA LEU A 148 -6.61 13.09 15.59
C LEU A 148 -5.42 13.97 15.97
N ALA A 149 -4.39 13.43 16.62
CA ALA A 149 -3.18 14.18 16.94
C ALA A 149 -2.43 14.66 15.68
N VAL A 150 -2.37 13.83 14.63
CA VAL A 150 -1.81 14.24 13.33
C VAL A 150 -2.65 15.33 12.68
N HIS A 151 -3.98 15.17 12.67
CA HIS A 151 -4.88 16.18 12.11
C HIS A 151 -4.82 17.51 12.88
N ASP A 152 -4.81 17.50 14.21
CA ASP A 152 -4.71 18.73 15.00
C ASP A 152 -3.42 19.52 14.71
N ARG A 153 -2.36 18.85 14.21
CA ARG A 153 -1.09 19.51 13.82
C ARG A 153 -1.04 19.97 12.37
N LEU A 154 -1.61 19.20 11.44
CA LEU A 154 -1.42 19.35 9.99
C LEU A 154 -2.71 19.73 9.24
N GLY A 155 -3.87 19.57 9.87
CA GLY A 155 -5.19 19.72 9.28
C GLY A 155 -5.54 21.15 8.86
N ASP A 156 -4.77 22.14 9.28
CA ASP A 156 -4.89 23.51 8.76
C ASP A 156 -4.48 23.61 7.28
N ARG A 157 -3.58 22.72 6.83
CA ARG A 157 -2.91 22.75 5.52
C ARG A 157 -3.12 21.50 4.66
N VAL A 158 -3.37 20.35 5.29
CA VAL A 158 -3.60 19.07 4.59
C VAL A 158 -5.10 18.83 4.40
N ARG A 159 -5.49 18.41 3.20
CA ARG A 159 -6.89 18.07 2.87
C ARG A 159 -7.07 16.60 2.52
N GLN A 160 -6.07 15.95 1.93
CA GLN A 160 -6.13 14.53 1.57
C GLN A 160 -5.50 13.66 2.66
N LEU A 161 -6.33 12.84 3.30
CA LEU A 161 -5.93 11.94 4.37
C LEU A 161 -6.36 10.50 4.05
N THR A 162 -5.36 9.65 3.88
CA THR A 162 -5.47 8.20 3.76
C THR A 162 -5.25 7.59 5.14
N THR A 163 -6.22 6.85 5.64
CA THR A 163 -6.09 6.16 6.95
C THR A 163 -5.06 5.04 6.91
N LEU A 164 -5.25 4.04 6.04
CA LEU A 164 -4.42 2.84 5.96
C LEU A 164 -3.84 2.68 4.57
N ASN A 165 -2.57 2.26 4.49
CA ASN A 165 -2.01 1.63 3.31
C ASN A 165 -2.05 0.10 3.44
N GLU A 166 -2.66 -0.58 2.46
CA GLU A 166 -2.56 -2.02 2.26
C GLU A 166 -2.79 -2.85 3.56
N PRO A 167 -4.00 -2.76 4.15
CA PRO A 167 -4.32 -3.53 5.36
C PRO A 167 -4.20 -5.05 5.14
N TRP A 168 -4.33 -5.56 3.91
CA TRP A 168 -4.05 -6.96 3.57
C TRP A 168 -2.61 -7.33 3.89
N CYS A 169 -1.64 -6.51 3.50
CA CYS A 169 -0.22 -6.75 3.79
C CYS A 169 0.04 -6.74 5.30
N SER A 170 -0.45 -5.72 6.02
CA SER A 170 -0.29 -5.64 7.48
C SER A 170 -0.88 -6.84 8.22
N ALA A 171 -2.04 -7.33 7.78
CA ALA A 171 -2.72 -8.45 8.42
C ALA A 171 -2.12 -9.81 7.99
N PHE A 172 -2.16 -10.13 6.70
CA PHE A 172 -1.86 -11.47 6.22
C PHE A 172 -0.38 -11.75 6.04
N LEU A 173 0.42 -10.77 5.59
CA LEU A 173 1.88 -10.95 5.55
C LEU A 173 2.51 -10.84 6.95
N GLY A 174 1.93 -10.00 7.82
CA GLY A 174 2.41 -9.75 9.18
C GLY A 174 2.04 -10.81 10.20
N TYR A 175 0.81 -11.35 10.14
CA TYR A 175 0.27 -12.25 11.15
C TYR A 175 -0.12 -13.66 10.64
N ALA A 176 -0.17 -13.93 9.33
CA ALA A 176 -0.40 -15.30 8.82
C ALA A 176 0.85 -15.91 8.17
N ALA A 177 1.48 -15.21 7.23
CA ALA A 177 2.68 -15.68 6.54
C ALA A 177 3.97 -15.45 7.35
N GLY A 178 3.98 -14.41 8.19
CA GLY A 178 5.14 -14.01 9.00
C GLY A 178 6.33 -13.50 8.17
N VAL A 179 6.09 -13.06 6.94
CA VAL A 179 7.12 -12.51 6.03
C VAL A 179 7.26 -11.00 6.14
N HIS A 180 6.28 -10.30 6.71
CA HIS A 180 6.38 -8.90 7.15
C HIS A 180 6.31 -8.82 8.68
N ALA A 181 6.69 -7.67 9.25
CA ALA A 181 6.53 -7.39 10.67
C ALA A 181 5.03 -7.51 11.09
N PRO A 182 4.72 -8.03 12.30
CA PRO A 182 5.64 -8.48 13.35
C PRO A 182 6.21 -9.91 13.15
N GLY A 183 5.89 -10.58 12.04
CA GLY A 183 6.47 -11.88 11.69
C GLY A 183 5.77 -13.08 12.32
N ARG A 184 4.51 -12.92 12.71
CA ARG A 184 3.65 -13.94 13.33
C ARG A 184 3.01 -14.83 12.27
N THR A 185 2.69 -16.08 12.65
CA THR A 185 2.18 -17.11 11.74
C THR A 185 0.91 -17.77 12.30
N GLU A 186 -0.06 -16.93 12.68
CA GLU A 186 -1.29 -17.23 13.39
C GLU A 186 -2.51 -16.82 12.54
N PRO A 187 -3.11 -17.74 11.76
CA PRO A 187 -4.20 -17.40 10.84
C PRO A 187 -5.40 -16.66 11.47
N SER A 188 -5.79 -17.05 12.68
CA SER A 188 -6.88 -16.37 13.42
C SER A 188 -6.48 -14.95 13.86
N ALA A 189 -5.21 -14.73 14.20
CA ALA A 189 -4.70 -13.40 14.53
C ALA A 189 -4.70 -12.49 13.30
N ALA A 190 -4.40 -13.00 12.11
CA ALA A 190 -4.48 -12.24 10.87
C ALA A 190 -5.92 -11.78 10.56
N LEU A 191 -6.93 -12.63 10.77
CA LEU A 191 -8.34 -12.23 10.61
C LEU A 191 -8.75 -11.15 11.62
N ARG A 192 -8.31 -11.27 12.88
CA ARG A 192 -8.49 -10.23 13.91
C ARG A 192 -7.81 -8.92 13.52
N ALA A 193 -6.57 -8.98 13.06
CA ALA A 193 -5.82 -7.82 12.59
C ALA A 193 -6.53 -7.12 11.42
N ALA A 194 -6.98 -7.88 10.42
CA ALA A 194 -7.69 -7.32 9.26
C ALA A 194 -8.99 -6.61 9.69
N HIS A 195 -9.76 -7.22 10.59
CA HIS A 195 -10.98 -6.59 11.12
C HIS A 195 -10.70 -5.32 11.91
N HIS A 196 -9.74 -5.34 12.84
CA HIS A 196 -9.43 -4.17 13.66
C HIS A 196 -8.77 -3.04 12.87
N LEU A 197 -7.98 -3.36 11.84
CA LEU A 197 -7.52 -2.37 10.86
C LEU A 197 -8.72 -1.68 10.22
N LEU A 198 -9.65 -2.43 9.60
CA LEU A 198 -10.85 -1.86 8.98
C LEU A 198 -11.70 -1.06 9.97
N LEU A 199 -11.85 -1.54 11.21
CA LEU A 199 -12.59 -0.84 12.26
C LEU A 199 -11.93 0.50 12.62
N SER A 200 -10.60 0.49 12.75
CA SER A 200 -9.81 1.69 13.00
C SER A 200 -9.91 2.70 11.85
N HIS A 201 -10.00 2.22 10.61
CA HIS A 201 -10.27 3.05 9.44
C HIS A 201 -11.61 3.77 9.58
N GLY A 202 -12.70 3.02 9.78
CA GLY A 202 -14.04 3.57 9.90
C GLY A 202 -14.18 4.61 11.01
N ARG A 203 -13.67 4.29 12.21
CA ARG A 203 -13.68 5.21 13.35
C ARG A 203 -12.83 6.45 13.11
N ALA A 204 -11.65 6.30 12.50
CA ALA A 204 -10.80 7.45 12.18
C ALA A 204 -11.46 8.36 11.14
N VAL A 205 -12.10 7.80 10.09
CA VAL A 205 -12.84 8.60 9.10
C VAL A 205 -13.98 9.38 9.77
N SER A 206 -14.77 8.74 10.62
CA SER A 206 -15.85 9.39 11.35
C SER A 206 -15.32 10.53 12.24
N ALA A 207 -14.31 10.26 13.08
CA ALA A 207 -13.75 11.24 13.99
C ALA A 207 -13.07 12.42 13.27
N LEU A 208 -12.35 12.15 12.17
CA LEU A 208 -11.70 13.19 11.37
C LEU A 208 -12.75 14.06 10.66
N ARG A 209 -13.83 13.49 10.13
CA ARG A 209 -14.89 14.24 9.46
C ARG A 209 -15.71 15.09 10.43
N GLU A 210 -15.92 14.62 11.65
CA GLU A 210 -16.51 15.44 12.72
C GLU A 210 -15.63 16.64 13.08
N ARG A 211 -14.31 16.47 12.98
CA ARG A 211 -13.33 17.52 13.29
C ARG A 211 -13.21 18.55 12.17
N ASP A 212 -13.20 18.09 10.92
CA ASP A 212 -13.11 18.90 9.72
C ASP A 212 -13.93 18.25 8.57
N PRO A 213 -15.10 18.80 8.24
CA PRO A 213 -15.97 18.25 7.20
C PRO A 213 -15.44 18.48 5.78
N ASP A 214 -14.40 19.30 5.59
CA ASP A 214 -13.83 19.63 4.28
C ASP A 214 -12.68 18.67 3.88
N LEU A 215 -12.36 17.68 4.72
CA LEU A 215 -11.36 16.66 4.41
C LEU A 215 -11.81 15.72 3.30
N GLU A 216 -10.87 15.37 2.41
CA GLU A 216 -11.01 14.24 1.49
C GLU A 216 -10.41 13.00 2.17
N LEU A 217 -11.30 12.10 2.64
CA LEU A 217 -10.93 10.96 3.47
C LEU A 217 -11.04 9.65 2.70
N GLY A 218 -10.08 8.76 2.94
CA GLY A 218 -10.06 7.46 2.30
C GLY A 218 -9.10 6.46 2.92
N LEU A 219 -8.88 5.38 2.20
CA LEU A 219 -7.84 4.39 2.45
C LEU A 219 -7.26 3.89 1.12
N THR A 220 -6.13 3.20 1.21
CA THR A 220 -5.49 2.56 0.06
C THR A 220 -5.51 1.04 0.23
N LEU A 221 -5.99 0.34 -0.79
CA LEU A 221 -6.00 -1.13 -0.85
C LEU A 221 -5.09 -1.62 -1.99
N ASN A 222 -4.30 -2.66 -1.70
CA ASN A 222 -3.62 -3.43 -2.74
C ASN A 222 -4.57 -4.45 -3.34
N PHE A 223 -4.74 -4.37 -4.64
CA PHE A 223 -5.55 -5.33 -5.38
C PHE A 223 -4.63 -6.20 -6.23
N THR A 224 -5.02 -7.46 -6.36
CA THR A 224 -4.44 -8.36 -7.35
C THR A 224 -5.56 -8.82 -8.28
N GLU A 225 -5.31 -8.79 -9.59
CA GLU A 225 -6.19 -9.43 -10.57
C GLU A 225 -5.78 -10.90 -10.69
N MET A 226 -6.76 -11.81 -10.63
CA MET A 226 -6.51 -13.25 -10.65
C MET A 226 -7.26 -13.92 -11.81
N GLN A 227 -6.56 -14.83 -12.50
CA GLN A 227 -7.09 -15.61 -13.60
C GLN A 227 -6.93 -17.11 -13.35
N PRO A 228 -7.87 -17.95 -13.80
CA PRO A 228 -7.69 -19.40 -13.70
C PRO A 228 -6.64 -19.85 -14.72
N GLN A 229 -5.83 -20.86 -14.37
CA GLN A 229 -4.91 -21.49 -15.33
C GLN A 229 -5.67 -22.12 -16.49
N ASP A 230 -6.75 -22.84 -16.19
CA ASP A 230 -7.74 -23.34 -17.14
C ASP A 230 -9.13 -22.76 -16.80
N PRO A 231 -9.71 -21.89 -17.64
CA PRO A 231 -11.03 -21.31 -17.38
C PRO A 231 -12.17 -22.34 -17.35
N ASP A 232 -11.98 -23.52 -17.95
CA ASP A 232 -12.97 -24.60 -17.94
C ASP A 232 -12.85 -25.50 -16.70
N SER A 233 -11.74 -25.42 -15.95
CA SER A 233 -11.52 -26.14 -14.69
C SER A 233 -12.35 -25.57 -13.53
N ALA A 234 -13.12 -26.44 -12.86
CA ALA A 234 -13.85 -26.05 -11.65
C ALA A 234 -12.91 -25.71 -10.49
N ALA A 235 -11.79 -26.44 -10.37
CA ALA A 235 -10.77 -26.20 -9.38
C ALA A 235 -10.13 -24.80 -9.54
N ASP A 236 -9.77 -24.41 -10.77
CA ASP A 236 -9.09 -23.14 -11.00
C ASP A 236 -10.03 -21.94 -10.82
N ARG A 237 -11.30 -22.09 -11.22
CA ARG A 237 -12.33 -21.06 -10.94
C ARG A 237 -12.58 -20.88 -9.45
N ASP A 238 -12.61 -21.95 -8.66
CA ASP A 238 -12.74 -21.85 -7.21
C ASP A 238 -11.48 -21.23 -6.57
N ALA A 239 -10.29 -21.58 -7.06
CA ALA A 239 -9.03 -20.96 -6.63
C ALA A 239 -9.03 -19.44 -6.83
N VAL A 240 -9.50 -18.97 -7.99
CA VAL A 240 -9.68 -17.54 -8.27
C VAL A 240 -10.70 -16.92 -7.30
N ARG A 241 -11.88 -17.53 -7.15
CA ARG A 241 -12.93 -17.03 -6.25
C ARG A 241 -12.44 -16.86 -4.81
N ARG A 242 -11.69 -17.84 -4.31
CA ARG A 242 -11.09 -17.86 -2.97
C ARG A 242 -10.07 -16.76 -2.76
N LEU A 243 -9.10 -16.63 -3.68
CA LEU A 243 -8.06 -15.61 -3.54
C LEU A 243 -8.58 -14.20 -3.79
N ASP A 244 -9.47 -14.00 -4.77
CA ASP A 244 -10.16 -12.71 -4.95
C ASP A 244 -10.98 -12.35 -3.72
N GLY A 245 -11.67 -13.35 -3.14
CA GLY A 245 -12.40 -13.22 -1.90
C GLY A 245 -11.55 -12.71 -0.76
N LEU A 246 -10.43 -13.37 -0.48
CA LEU A 246 -9.56 -13.04 0.65
C LEU A 246 -8.70 -11.80 0.43
N ALA A 247 -8.16 -11.61 -0.79
CA ALA A 247 -7.22 -10.53 -1.08
C ALA A 247 -7.91 -9.20 -1.45
N ASN A 248 -9.06 -9.26 -2.13
CA ASN A 248 -9.75 -8.07 -2.62
C ASN A 248 -11.06 -7.83 -1.86
N ARG A 249 -12.03 -8.76 -1.95
CA ARG A 249 -13.42 -8.57 -1.48
C ARG A 249 -13.51 -8.44 0.03
N PHE A 250 -12.68 -9.16 0.78
CA PHE A 250 -12.59 -9.10 2.23
C PHE A 250 -12.33 -7.68 2.77
N PHE A 251 -11.69 -6.82 1.96
CA PHE A 251 -11.37 -5.45 2.33
C PHE A 251 -12.33 -4.44 1.72
N VAL A 252 -12.65 -4.55 0.43
CA VAL A 252 -13.49 -3.55 -0.25
C VAL A 252 -14.98 -3.68 0.11
N GLU A 253 -15.49 -4.91 0.36
CA GLU A 253 -16.92 -5.11 0.65
C GLU A 253 -17.36 -4.56 2.01
N PRO A 254 -16.63 -4.77 3.13
CA PRO A 254 -17.02 -4.16 4.41
C PRO A 254 -17.11 -2.64 4.35
N ILE A 255 -16.21 -2.00 3.59
CA ILE A 255 -16.13 -0.54 3.46
C ILE A 255 -17.28 0.00 2.61
N THR A 256 -17.61 -0.68 1.51
CA THR A 256 -18.57 -0.16 0.53
C THR A 256 -20.00 -0.71 0.69
N ARG A 257 -20.14 -1.83 1.40
CA ARG A 257 -21.42 -2.54 1.58
C ARG A 257 -21.78 -2.81 3.04
N GLY A 258 -20.87 -2.55 3.99
CA GLY A 258 -21.13 -2.84 5.40
C GLY A 258 -21.27 -4.33 5.71
N ALA A 259 -20.63 -5.20 4.92
CA ALA A 259 -20.68 -6.64 5.12
C ALA A 259 -19.41 -7.33 4.61
N TYR A 260 -18.98 -8.39 5.30
CA TYR A 260 -17.98 -9.31 4.78
C TYR A 260 -18.60 -10.25 3.71
N PRO A 261 -17.82 -10.71 2.73
CA PRO A 261 -18.32 -11.65 1.74
C PRO A 261 -18.65 -12.99 2.39
N GLN A 262 -19.91 -13.44 2.25
CA GLN A 262 -20.41 -14.64 2.91
C GLN A 262 -19.65 -15.91 2.49
N ASP A 263 -19.29 -16.02 1.21
CA ASP A 263 -18.53 -17.16 0.69
C ASP A 263 -17.11 -17.23 1.28
N VAL A 264 -16.51 -16.10 1.62
CA VAL A 264 -15.20 -16.04 2.30
C VAL A 264 -15.32 -16.52 3.75
N ILE A 265 -16.38 -16.12 4.47
CA ILE A 265 -16.62 -16.60 5.84
C ILE A 265 -16.82 -18.12 5.84
N GLU A 266 -17.59 -18.64 4.88
CA GLU A 266 -17.83 -20.08 4.71
C GLU A 266 -16.53 -20.84 4.40
N ASP A 267 -15.69 -20.30 3.52
CA ASP A 267 -14.38 -20.88 3.20
C ASP A 267 -13.41 -20.91 4.38
N LEU A 268 -13.48 -19.90 5.26
CA LEU A 268 -12.66 -19.82 6.47
C LEU A 268 -13.10 -20.84 7.53
N GLY A 269 -14.38 -21.19 7.58
CA GLY A 269 -14.93 -22.19 8.48
C GLY A 269 -14.51 -21.98 9.94
N GLU A 270 -13.88 -22.98 10.55
CA GLU A 270 -13.43 -22.94 11.96
C GLU A 270 -12.36 -21.88 12.25
N LEU A 271 -11.74 -21.30 11.23
CA LEU A 271 -10.74 -20.25 11.38
C LEU A 271 -11.36 -18.89 11.67
N TRP A 272 -12.60 -18.69 11.23
CA TRP A 272 -13.35 -17.47 11.48
C TRP A 272 -13.61 -17.34 12.99
N PRO A 273 -13.03 -16.32 13.67
CA PRO A 273 -13.30 -16.11 15.07
C PRO A 273 -14.76 -15.67 15.24
N GLN A 274 -15.57 -16.47 15.92
CA GLN A 274 -17.02 -16.20 16.06
C GLN A 274 -17.32 -14.94 16.89
N ASP A 275 -16.35 -14.50 17.70
CA ASP A 275 -16.39 -13.28 18.50
C ASP A 275 -15.73 -12.06 17.80
N LEU A 276 -15.32 -12.22 16.53
CA LEU A 276 -14.55 -11.22 15.79
C LEU A 276 -15.32 -9.90 15.62
N VAL A 277 -16.54 -9.99 15.09
CA VAL A 277 -17.36 -8.83 14.73
C VAL A 277 -18.36 -8.56 15.84
N ARG A 278 -18.34 -7.35 16.39
CA ARG A 278 -19.31 -6.88 17.40
C ARG A 278 -20.39 -6.03 16.74
N ASP A 279 -21.53 -5.93 17.41
CA ASP A 279 -22.64 -5.07 16.97
C ASP A 279 -22.15 -3.63 16.73
N GLY A 280 -22.48 -3.09 15.56
CA GLY A 280 -22.06 -1.74 15.13
C GLY A 280 -20.73 -1.68 14.36
N ASP A 281 -19.87 -2.70 14.43
CA ASP A 281 -18.54 -2.64 13.80
C ASP A 281 -18.61 -2.44 12.29
N LEU A 282 -19.50 -3.16 11.61
CA LEU A 282 -19.64 -3.06 10.16
C LEU A 282 -20.25 -1.72 9.72
N GLU A 283 -21.11 -1.12 10.55
CA GLU A 283 -21.63 0.23 10.31
C GLU A 283 -20.49 1.25 10.40
N GLU A 284 -19.66 1.17 11.45
CA GLU A 284 -18.47 2.02 11.62
C GLU A 284 -17.48 1.83 10.45
N ILE A 285 -17.14 0.59 10.08
CA ILE A 285 -16.24 0.26 8.96
C ILE A 285 -16.75 0.87 7.65
N SER A 286 -18.06 0.87 7.43
CA SER A 286 -18.70 1.40 6.22
C SER A 286 -18.96 2.91 6.24
N THR A 287 -18.34 3.64 7.16
CA THR A 287 -18.40 5.11 7.17
C THR A 287 -17.99 5.63 5.77
N PRO A 288 -18.81 6.48 5.12
CA PRO A 288 -18.58 6.88 3.73
C PRO A 288 -17.18 7.47 3.51
N ILE A 289 -16.56 7.15 2.37
CA ILE A 289 -15.24 7.67 1.98
C ILE A 289 -15.33 8.44 0.67
N ASP A 290 -14.47 9.45 0.54
CA ASP A 290 -14.39 10.32 -0.64
C ASP A 290 -13.49 9.71 -1.72
N VAL A 291 -12.44 8.99 -1.28
CA VAL A 291 -11.40 8.41 -2.14
C VAL A 291 -11.11 6.95 -1.79
N LEU A 292 -11.06 6.09 -2.81
CA LEU A 292 -10.44 4.77 -2.74
C LEU A 292 -9.10 4.80 -3.49
N GLY A 293 -8.02 4.65 -2.73
CA GLY A 293 -6.68 4.44 -3.27
C GLY A 293 -6.48 3.01 -3.74
N VAL A 294 -5.96 2.85 -4.95
CA VAL A 294 -5.66 1.57 -5.59
C VAL A 294 -4.15 1.42 -5.71
N ASN A 295 -3.61 0.42 -5.03
CA ASN A 295 -2.26 -0.07 -5.27
C ASN A 295 -2.34 -1.29 -6.19
N PHE A 296 -1.57 -1.26 -7.27
CA PHE A 296 -1.55 -2.34 -8.24
C PHE A 296 -0.14 -2.51 -8.80
N TYR A 297 0.28 -3.77 -8.93
CA TYR A 297 1.63 -4.09 -9.39
C TYR A 297 1.65 -5.23 -10.42
N THR A 298 0.83 -6.25 -10.19
CA THR A 298 0.85 -7.50 -10.94
C THR A 298 -0.53 -8.15 -10.98
N SER A 299 -0.67 -9.11 -11.88
CA SER A 299 -1.79 -10.06 -11.93
C SER A 299 -1.24 -11.45 -11.76
N THR A 300 -2.08 -12.40 -11.33
CA THR A 300 -1.67 -13.78 -11.09
C THR A 300 -2.56 -14.75 -11.85
N MET A 301 -1.95 -15.82 -12.36
CA MET A 301 -2.69 -16.98 -12.85
C MET A 301 -2.60 -18.06 -11.78
N VAL A 302 -3.70 -18.73 -11.46
CA VAL A 302 -3.78 -19.63 -10.31
C VAL A 302 -4.46 -20.95 -10.66
N THR A 303 -4.06 -21.99 -9.94
CA THR A 303 -4.68 -23.31 -9.96
C THR A 303 -4.86 -23.81 -8.53
N GLY A 304 -5.80 -24.74 -8.32
CA GLY A 304 -6.15 -25.23 -7.00
C GLY A 304 -6.67 -26.66 -6.99
N ALA A 305 -7.20 -27.06 -5.84
CA ALA A 305 -7.85 -28.35 -5.68
C ALA A 305 -9.32 -28.28 -6.15
N GLU A 306 -9.91 -29.43 -6.44
CA GLU A 306 -11.35 -29.51 -6.70
C GLU A 306 -12.15 -28.91 -5.52
N PRO A 307 -13.28 -28.22 -5.77
CA PRO A 307 -13.99 -27.48 -4.72
C PRO A 307 -14.37 -28.33 -3.50
N GLN A 308 -14.78 -29.58 -3.70
CA GLN A 308 -15.13 -30.51 -2.61
C GLN A 308 -13.93 -30.91 -1.73
N ASP A 309 -12.71 -30.76 -2.24
CA ASP A 309 -11.46 -31.13 -1.58
C ASP A 309 -10.70 -29.91 -1.03
N ALA A 310 -11.12 -28.69 -1.37
CA ALA A 310 -10.41 -27.45 -1.09
C ALA A 310 -10.10 -27.25 0.40
N ALA A 311 -11.08 -27.47 1.30
CA ALA A 311 -10.88 -27.32 2.75
C ALA A 311 -9.82 -28.32 3.29
N ARG A 312 -9.86 -29.57 2.82
CA ARG A 312 -8.88 -30.60 3.18
C ARG A 312 -7.49 -30.23 2.63
N ALA A 313 -7.42 -29.77 1.39
CA ALA A 313 -6.18 -29.34 0.76
C ALA A 313 -5.56 -28.15 1.48
N ALA A 314 -6.35 -27.14 1.89
CA ALA A 314 -5.86 -25.99 2.64
C ALA A 314 -5.29 -26.40 4.01
N LEU A 315 -5.98 -27.29 4.73
CA LEU A 315 -5.48 -27.85 5.99
C LEU A 315 -4.16 -28.60 5.79
N GLN A 316 -4.05 -29.39 4.72
CA GLN A 316 -2.82 -30.11 4.39
C GLN A 316 -1.68 -29.14 4.08
N ALA A 317 -1.89 -28.17 3.19
CA ALA A 317 -0.89 -27.18 2.81
C ALA A 317 -0.38 -26.40 4.04
N ARG A 318 -1.28 -25.96 4.92
CA ARG A 318 -0.90 -25.30 6.18
C ARG A 318 -0.06 -26.18 7.10
N THR A 319 -0.32 -27.48 7.11
CA THR A 319 0.39 -28.44 7.98
C THR A 319 1.77 -28.79 7.44
N TYR A 320 1.94 -28.87 6.12
CA TYR A 320 3.13 -29.46 5.51
C TYR A 320 3.96 -28.50 4.64
N ASP A 321 3.36 -27.49 4.01
CA ASP A 321 4.06 -26.57 3.09
C ASP A 321 4.57 -25.32 3.81
N GLY A 322 3.87 -24.90 4.87
CA GLY A 322 4.28 -23.82 5.77
C GLY A 322 3.26 -22.68 5.86
N PRO A 323 3.61 -21.59 6.58
CA PRO A 323 2.77 -20.41 6.71
C PRO A 323 2.51 -19.75 5.35
N SER A 324 1.27 -19.29 5.15
CA SER A 324 0.82 -18.66 3.91
C SER A 324 -0.10 -17.48 4.22
N PRO A 325 -0.08 -16.41 3.41
CA PRO A 325 -1.03 -15.31 3.56
C PRO A 325 -2.44 -15.68 3.09
N ASN A 326 -2.59 -16.79 2.36
CA ASN A 326 -3.86 -17.24 1.78
C ASN A 326 -4.66 -18.05 2.80
N VAL A 327 -5.02 -17.43 3.93
CA VAL A 327 -5.73 -18.10 5.04
C VAL A 327 -6.99 -18.82 4.56
N GLY A 328 -7.07 -20.13 4.81
CA GLY A 328 -8.19 -20.99 4.37
C GLY A 328 -8.14 -21.40 2.90
N SER A 329 -7.12 -20.96 2.17
CA SER A 329 -6.88 -21.24 0.75
C SER A 329 -5.40 -21.50 0.48
N GLU A 330 -4.69 -22.07 1.45
CA GLU A 330 -3.23 -22.26 1.39
C GLU A 330 -2.78 -23.20 0.27
N HIS A 331 -3.69 -24.02 -0.24
CA HIS A 331 -3.46 -24.96 -1.34
C HIS A 331 -3.44 -24.31 -2.73
N VAL A 332 -3.85 -23.04 -2.86
CA VAL A 332 -3.87 -22.37 -4.16
C VAL A 332 -2.45 -22.01 -4.58
N VAL A 333 -2.10 -22.35 -5.81
CA VAL A 333 -0.75 -22.16 -6.37
C VAL A 333 -0.79 -21.12 -7.48
N THR A 334 0.17 -20.20 -7.46
CA THR A 334 0.41 -19.27 -8.57
C THR A 334 1.23 -19.93 -9.66
N VAL A 335 0.78 -19.77 -10.90
CA VAL A 335 1.37 -20.35 -12.10
C VAL A 335 1.86 -19.23 -13.00
N ARG A 336 3.08 -19.36 -13.52
CA ARG A 336 3.63 -18.37 -14.45
C ARG A 336 2.97 -18.52 -15.82
N ARG A 337 2.55 -17.39 -16.38
CA ARG A 337 2.08 -17.26 -17.78
C ARG A 337 3.24 -17.17 -18.76
N GLY A 338 4.45 -16.86 -18.27
CA GLY A 338 5.62 -16.62 -19.13
C GLY A 338 5.66 -15.19 -19.67
N LEU A 339 5.00 -14.25 -18.99
CA LEU A 339 5.08 -12.82 -19.28
C LEU A 339 6.41 -12.24 -18.80
N PRO A 340 6.82 -11.05 -19.30
CA PRO A 340 7.93 -10.30 -18.72
C PRO A 340 7.71 -10.08 -17.22
N VAL A 341 8.79 -10.10 -16.45
CA VAL A 341 8.75 -9.93 -14.99
C VAL A 341 9.62 -8.78 -14.54
N SER A 342 9.26 -8.18 -13.42
CA SER A 342 10.12 -7.26 -12.66
C SER A 342 11.23 -8.02 -11.92
N ASP A 343 12.15 -7.30 -11.28
CA ASP A 343 13.19 -7.89 -10.41
C ASP A 343 12.62 -8.52 -9.13
N MET A 344 11.33 -8.28 -8.82
CA MET A 344 10.58 -9.03 -7.79
C MET A 344 10.12 -10.41 -8.29
N GLY A 345 10.26 -10.69 -9.59
CA GLY A 345 9.67 -11.86 -10.24
C GLY A 345 8.17 -11.71 -10.51
N TRP A 346 7.61 -10.51 -10.43
CA TRP A 346 6.20 -10.23 -10.65
C TRP A 346 5.91 -10.01 -12.12
N GLU A 347 4.90 -10.71 -12.66
CA GLU A 347 4.54 -10.61 -14.08
C GLU A 347 3.91 -9.26 -14.41
N ILE A 348 4.31 -8.71 -15.55
CA ILE A 348 3.92 -7.38 -16.02
C ILE A 348 2.76 -7.52 -17.02
N ARG A 349 1.57 -7.07 -16.62
CA ARG A 349 0.36 -7.08 -17.46
C ARG A 349 -0.44 -5.78 -17.26
N PRO A 350 -0.13 -4.71 -18.00
CA PRO A 350 -0.81 -3.43 -17.83
C PRO A 350 -2.34 -3.49 -18.03
N ALA A 351 -2.82 -4.35 -18.94
CA ALA A 351 -4.24 -4.56 -19.19
C ALA A 351 -5.02 -4.98 -17.93
N ALA A 352 -4.38 -5.66 -16.98
CA ALA A 352 -5.03 -6.06 -15.72
C ALA A 352 -5.40 -4.85 -14.83
N LEU A 353 -4.64 -3.75 -14.90
CA LEU A 353 -4.99 -2.52 -14.19
C LEU A 353 -6.25 -1.89 -14.76
N HIS A 354 -6.40 -1.87 -16.09
CA HIS A 354 -7.61 -1.41 -16.76
C HIS A 354 -8.84 -2.22 -16.33
N GLU A 355 -8.73 -3.56 -16.42
CA GLU A 355 -9.79 -4.50 -16.02
C GLU A 355 -10.19 -4.31 -14.55
N LEU A 356 -9.20 -4.14 -13.66
CA LEU A 356 -9.42 -3.88 -12.25
C LEU A 356 -10.15 -2.56 -12.01
N LEU A 357 -9.70 -1.46 -12.62
CA LEU A 357 -10.29 -0.13 -12.42
C LEU A 357 -11.76 -0.10 -12.87
N LEU A 358 -12.07 -0.74 -14.00
CA LEU A 358 -13.46 -0.88 -14.46
C LEU A 358 -14.31 -1.76 -13.55
N ARG A 359 -13.74 -2.86 -13.02
CA ARG A 359 -14.42 -3.69 -12.02
C ARG A 359 -14.74 -2.88 -10.76
N LEU A 360 -13.77 -2.12 -10.25
CA LEU A 360 -13.94 -1.29 -9.06
C LEU A 360 -15.00 -0.20 -9.27
N GLN A 361 -14.94 0.49 -10.41
CA GLN A 361 -15.94 1.49 -10.80
C GLN A 361 -17.35 0.90 -10.83
N ARG A 362 -17.52 -0.24 -11.49
CA ARG A 362 -18.83 -0.86 -11.70
C ARG A 362 -19.43 -1.40 -10.41
N ASP A 363 -18.64 -2.11 -9.60
CA ASP A 363 -19.16 -2.96 -8.53
C ASP A 363 -19.13 -2.29 -7.14
N TYR A 364 -18.35 -1.21 -6.98
CA TYR A 364 -18.07 -0.60 -5.68
C TYR A 364 -18.09 0.93 -5.70
N THR A 365 -17.16 1.57 -6.41
CA THR A 365 -16.93 3.02 -6.25
C THR A 365 -17.96 3.87 -6.99
N GLY A 366 -18.44 3.44 -8.16
CA GLY A 366 -19.52 4.11 -8.89
C GLY A 366 -20.82 4.17 -8.08
N PRO A 367 -21.34 3.04 -7.56
CA PRO A 367 -22.50 3.04 -6.66
C PRO A 367 -22.31 3.88 -5.39
N ALA A 368 -21.09 3.93 -4.84
CA ALA A 368 -20.77 4.69 -3.64
C ALA A 368 -20.50 6.19 -3.89
N GLY A 369 -20.32 6.61 -5.15
CA GLY A 369 -19.88 7.98 -5.49
C GLY A 369 -18.45 8.29 -5.05
N THR A 370 -17.61 7.26 -4.88
CA THR A 370 -16.22 7.36 -4.43
C THR A 370 -15.28 7.49 -5.62
N ARG A 371 -14.27 8.36 -5.52
CA ARG A 371 -13.28 8.56 -6.59
C ARG A 371 -12.14 7.55 -6.49
N LEU A 372 -11.57 7.16 -7.63
CA LEU A 372 -10.40 6.30 -7.70
C LEU A 372 -9.12 7.12 -7.88
N TYR A 373 -8.06 6.71 -7.18
CA TYR A 373 -6.70 7.17 -7.45
C TYR A 373 -5.77 5.96 -7.45
N VAL A 374 -4.86 5.87 -8.43
CA VAL A 374 -3.79 4.87 -8.37
C VAL A 374 -2.74 5.41 -7.41
N THR A 375 -2.76 4.96 -6.16
CA THR A 375 -1.92 5.51 -5.08
C THR A 375 -0.53 4.91 -5.03
N GLU A 376 -0.34 3.74 -5.65
CA GLU A 376 0.96 3.14 -5.93
C GLU A 376 0.89 2.28 -7.19
N ASN A 377 1.80 2.53 -8.12
CA ASN A 377 2.12 1.63 -9.22
C ASN A 377 3.57 1.86 -9.65
N GLY A 378 4.31 0.79 -9.89
CA GLY A 378 5.71 0.84 -10.30
C GLY A 378 6.34 -0.55 -10.30
N ALA A 379 7.65 -0.63 -10.56
CA ALA A 379 8.32 -1.92 -10.65
C ALA A 379 9.78 -1.81 -10.18
N ALA A 380 10.25 -2.77 -9.39
CA ALA A 380 11.68 -2.95 -9.22
C ALA A 380 12.29 -3.49 -10.51
N MET A 381 13.30 -2.80 -11.04
CA MET A 381 14.05 -3.22 -12.22
C MET A 381 15.53 -3.42 -11.86
N PRO A 382 16.27 -4.26 -12.61
CA PRO A 382 17.69 -4.50 -12.36
C PRO A 382 18.52 -3.28 -12.80
N ASP A 383 18.50 -2.23 -11.98
CA ASP A 383 19.19 -0.97 -12.25
C ASP A 383 20.71 -1.17 -12.28
N VAL A 384 21.35 -0.69 -13.35
CA VAL A 384 22.81 -0.65 -13.49
C VAL A 384 23.25 0.82 -13.63
N PRO A 385 23.78 1.44 -12.57
CA PRO A 385 24.25 2.82 -12.65
C PRO A 385 25.56 2.93 -13.44
N ASP A 386 25.71 4.03 -14.18
CA ASP A 386 26.98 4.44 -14.77
C ASP A 386 27.94 5.06 -13.74
N ALA A 387 29.09 5.57 -14.20
CA ALA A 387 30.12 6.15 -13.34
C ALA A 387 29.63 7.41 -12.57
N ASP A 388 28.62 8.11 -13.07
CA ASP A 388 28.05 9.29 -12.44
C ASP A 388 26.83 8.97 -11.56
N GLY A 389 26.42 7.70 -11.54
CA GLY A 389 25.27 7.18 -10.79
C GLY A 389 23.96 7.26 -11.56
N PHE A 390 23.97 7.64 -12.84
CA PHE A 390 22.76 7.67 -13.67
C PHE A 390 22.36 6.26 -14.09
N VAL A 391 21.05 5.98 -14.12
CA VAL A 391 20.49 4.70 -14.55
C VAL A 391 19.58 4.93 -15.75
N ASP A 392 19.85 4.20 -16.84
CA ASP A 392 19.03 4.19 -18.05
C ASP A 392 17.98 3.05 -18.00
N ASP A 393 16.96 3.22 -17.16
CA ASP A 393 15.93 2.23 -16.83
C ASP A 393 14.75 2.23 -17.82
N GLN A 394 15.03 1.88 -19.08
CA GLN A 394 14.03 1.83 -20.16
C GLN A 394 12.93 0.78 -19.93
N ASP A 395 13.24 -0.29 -19.20
CA ASP A 395 12.27 -1.29 -18.76
C ASP A 395 11.25 -0.71 -17.78
N ARG A 396 11.69 0.15 -16.86
CA ARG A 396 10.81 0.89 -15.94
C ARG A 396 9.94 1.88 -16.69
N ILE A 397 10.49 2.61 -17.67
CA ILE A 397 9.70 3.48 -18.56
C ILE A 397 8.61 2.66 -19.27
N ALA A 398 8.96 1.51 -19.86
CA ALA A 398 8.00 0.65 -20.55
C ALA A 398 6.89 0.14 -19.61
N TYR A 399 7.23 -0.18 -18.35
CA TYR A 399 6.26 -0.55 -17.32
C TYR A 399 5.28 0.62 -17.05
N LEU A 400 5.81 1.81 -16.78
CA LEU A 400 5.01 2.99 -16.42
C LEU A 400 4.13 3.47 -17.59
N ASP A 401 4.69 3.55 -18.81
CA ASP A 401 3.94 3.90 -20.03
C ASP A 401 2.75 2.95 -20.23
N GLY A 402 3.00 1.64 -20.15
CA GLY A 402 1.95 0.65 -20.33
C GLY A 402 0.81 0.80 -19.30
N HIS A 403 1.14 1.00 -18.03
CA HIS A 403 0.13 1.12 -16.97
C HIS A 403 -0.60 2.46 -17.01
N LEU A 404 0.08 3.57 -17.33
CA LEU A 404 -0.58 4.86 -17.50
C LEU A 404 -1.55 4.85 -18.70
N ARG A 405 -1.19 4.19 -19.81
CA ARG A 405 -2.12 3.98 -20.93
C ARG A 405 -3.33 3.13 -20.52
N ALA A 406 -3.14 2.11 -19.67
CA ALA A 406 -4.24 1.33 -19.13
C ALA A 406 -5.17 2.16 -18.22
N VAL A 407 -4.61 3.06 -17.40
CA VAL A 407 -5.38 4.01 -16.59
C VAL A 407 -6.18 4.96 -17.48
N HIS A 408 -5.55 5.53 -18.51
CA HIS A 408 -6.21 6.42 -19.45
C HIS A 408 -7.37 5.74 -20.18
N ALA A 409 -7.16 4.52 -20.69
CA ALA A 409 -8.22 3.73 -21.30
C ALA A 409 -9.39 3.48 -20.32
N ALA A 410 -9.11 3.29 -19.03
CA ALA A 410 -10.17 3.09 -18.03
C ALA A 410 -10.98 4.37 -17.82
N ILE A 411 -10.33 5.54 -17.87
CA ILE A 411 -10.99 6.85 -17.82
C ILE A 411 -11.89 7.03 -19.06
N GLU A 412 -11.40 6.70 -20.26
CA GLU A 412 -12.19 6.76 -21.49
C GLU A 412 -13.40 5.83 -21.44
N ASP A 413 -13.26 4.66 -20.82
CA ASP A 413 -14.31 3.68 -20.61
C ASP A 413 -15.24 4.00 -19.41
N GLY A 414 -15.04 5.15 -18.74
CA GLY A 414 -15.96 5.69 -17.74
C GLY A 414 -15.59 5.46 -16.27
N ALA A 415 -14.38 4.97 -15.96
CA ALA A 415 -13.88 4.94 -14.59
C ALA A 415 -13.52 6.34 -14.08
N ASP A 416 -13.93 6.67 -12.85
CA ASP A 416 -13.65 7.97 -12.23
C ASP A 416 -12.25 7.99 -11.57
N VAL A 417 -11.21 7.83 -12.39
CA VAL A 417 -9.80 7.85 -11.95
C VAL A 417 -9.22 9.25 -12.07
N ARG A 418 -8.76 9.80 -10.95
CA ARG A 418 -8.40 11.23 -10.82
C ARG A 418 -6.92 11.50 -10.63
N GLY A 419 -6.11 10.46 -10.45
CA GLY A 419 -4.67 10.64 -10.34
C GLY A 419 -3.89 9.33 -10.27
N TYR A 420 -2.58 9.47 -10.39
CA TYR A 420 -1.61 8.39 -10.42
C TYR A 420 -0.35 8.79 -9.64
N PHE A 421 0.09 7.90 -8.77
CA PHE A 421 1.27 8.05 -7.95
C PHE A 421 2.26 6.94 -8.27
N VAL A 422 3.40 7.31 -8.86
CA VAL A 422 4.47 6.35 -9.12
C VAL A 422 5.08 5.86 -7.81
N TRP A 423 5.10 4.54 -7.62
CA TRP A 423 5.86 3.88 -6.57
C TRP A 423 7.24 3.50 -7.10
N SER A 424 8.32 4.13 -6.65
CA SER A 424 8.39 5.17 -5.61
C SER A 424 9.21 6.36 -6.07
N LEU A 425 9.20 7.44 -5.29
CA LEU A 425 10.06 8.58 -5.58
C LEU A 425 11.53 8.17 -5.52
N LEU A 426 11.94 7.58 -4.39
CA LEU A 426 13.31 7.21 -4.07
C LEU A 426 13.44 5.68 -4.03
N ASP A 427 14.57 5.16 -4.50
CA ASP A 427 15.02 3.83 -4.07
C ASP A 427 15.04 3.79 -2.54
N ASN A 428 14.49 2.74 -1.94
CA ASN A 428 14.23 2.72 -0.51
C ASN A 428 14.42 1.32 0.09
N TYR A 429 14.14 1.19 1.40
CA TYR A 429 14.11 -0.10 2.09
C TYR A 429 12.87 -0.89 1.66
N GLU A 430 13.01 -1.87 0.77
CA GLU A 430 11.92 -2.71 0.26
C GLU A 430 11.64 -3.88 1.23
N TRP A 431 11.22 -3.54 2.44
CA TRP A 431 10.68 -4.48 3.42
C TRP A 431 11.61 -5.69 3.66
N ALA A 432 11.11 -6.92 3.49
CA ALA A 432 11.91 -8.13 3.68
C ALA A 432 13.07 -8.28 2.66
N PHE A 433 13.02 -7.58 1.52
CA PHE A 433 14.09 -7.57 0.51
C PHE A 433 15.21 -6.57 0.82
N GLY A 434 15.05 -5.75 1.86
CA GLY A 434 16.00 -4.72 2.24
C GLY A 434 16.28 -3.77 1.06
N TYR A 435 17.55 -3.47 0.82
CA TYR A 435 17.95 -2.52 -0.24
C TYR A 435 18.22 -3.17 -1.60
N THR A 436 17.91 -4.45 -1.76
CA THR A 436 18.23 -5.24 -2.98
C THR A 436 17.21 -5.07 -4.11
N LYS A 437 16.10 -4.37 -3.86
CA LYS A 437 15.03 -4.11 -4.82
C LYS A 437 14.83 -2.61 -4.92
N ARG A 438 14.84 -2.08 -6.13
CA ARG A 438 14.89 -0.63 -6.40
C ARG A 438 13.66 -0.19 -7.17
N PHE A 439 12.66 0.35 -6.47
CA PHE A 439 11.43 0.89 -7.06
C PHE A 439 11.51 2.36 -7.46
N GLY A 440 12.51 3.10 -6.98
CA GLY A 440 12.60 4.54 -7.17
C GLY A 440 12.67 4.96 -8.63
N ILE A 441 12.01 6.04 -9.01
CA ILE A 441 12.37 6.79 -10.22
C ILE A 441 13.65 7.63 -10.00
N VAL A 442 14.05 7.82 -8.75
CA VAL A 442 15.32 8.44 -8.33
C VAL A 442 16.18 7.39 -7.64
N ARG A 443 17.42 7.22 -8.13
CA ARG A 443 18.41 6.37 -7.48
C ARG A 443 18.88 7.02 -6.19
N VAL A 444 18.97 6.22 -5.14
CA VAL A 444 19.70 6.57 -3.91
C VAL A 444 20.97 5.72 -3.83
N ASP A 445 22.09 6.40 -3.78
CA ASP A 445 23.38 5.80 -3.42
C ASP A 445 23.44 5.65 -1.90
N TYR A 446 23.28 4.44 -1.36
CA TYR A 446 23.12 4.24 0.09
C TYR A 446 24.38 4.54 0.90
N ASP A 447 25.57 4.48 0.28
CA ASP A 447 26.84 4.80 0.95
C ASP A 447 27.03 6.31 1.13
N THR A 448 26.63 7.09 0.12
CA THR A 448 26.83 8.55 0.10
C THR A 448 25.57 9.36 0.34
N GLN A 449 24.41 8.71 0.32
CA GLN A 449 23.08 9.29 0.33
C GLN A 449 22.78 10.22 -0.86
N ARG A 450 23.57 10.15 -1.93
CA ARG A 450 23.37 10.96 -3.14
C ARG A 450 22.13 10.50 -3.91
N ARG A 451 21.27 11.45 -4.29
CA ARG A 451 20.12 11.24 -5.18
C ARG A 451 20.51 11.46 -6.63
N THR A 452 20.06 10.61 -7.54
CA THR A 452 20.25 10.79 -8.99
C THR A 452 18.99 10.38 -9.75
N PRO A 453 18.28 11.32 -10.40
CA PRO A 453 17.11 11.00 -11.22
C PRO A 453 17.48 10.04 -12.35
N LYS A 454 16.74 8.94 -12.46
CA LYS A 454 16.91 7.94 -13.52
C LYS A 454 16.28 8.42 -14.83
N ALA A 455 16.42 7.65 -15.91
CA ALA A 455 15.73 7.95 -17.17
C ALA A 455 14.20 8.02 -16.96
N SER A 456 13.66 7.10 -16.16
CA SER A 456 12.24 7.05 -15.80
C SER A 456 11.74 8.29 -15.06
N ALA A 457 12.53 8.92 -14.18
CA ALA A 457 12.15 10.19 -13.55
C ALA A 457 12.02 11.32 -14.56
N ARG A 458 12.94 11.42 -15.52
CA ARG A 458 12.88 12.46 -16.56
C ARG A 458 11.68 12.27 -17.47
N TRP A 459 11.46 11.03 -17.92
CA TRP A 459 10.29 10.67 -18.72
C TRP A 459 8.98 10.96 -17.98
N TYR A 460 8.89 10.59 -16.70
CA TYR A 460 7.67 10.80 -15.91
C TYR A 460 7.45 12.30 -15.61
N ALA A 461 8.50 13.09 -15.46
CA ALA A 461 8.39 14.55 -15.35
C ALA A 461 7.81 15.17 -16.62
N ASP A 462 8.23 14.73 -17.81
CA ASP A 462 7.65 15.18 -19.08
C ASP A 462 6.15 14.83 -19.18
N VAL A 463 5.76 13.62 -18.72
CA VAL A 463 4.36 13.20 -18.67
C VAL A 463 3.56 14.05 -17.68
N ALA A 464 4.08 14.25 -16.46
CA ALA A 464 3.42 15.03 -15.42
C ALA A 464 3.24 16.50 -15.82
N GLY A 465 4.28 17.12 -16.39
CA GLY A 465 4.25 18.52 -16.84
C GLY A 465 3.38 18.76 -18.07
N SER A 466 3.30 17.79 -19.00
CA SER A 466 2.47 17.92 -20.21
C SER A 466 1.05 17.35 -20.07
N GLY A 467 0.81 16.51 -19.06
CA GLY A 467 -0.41 15.73 -18.91
C GLY A 467 -0.65 14.76 -20.07
N SER A 468 0.40 14.37 -20.80
CA SER A 468 0.28 13.60 -22.05
C SER A 468 1.39 12.57 -22.23
N ILE A 469 1.12 11.54 -23.04
CA ILE A 469 2.05 10.49 -23.45
C ILE A 469 2.14 10.46 -24.98
N GLY A 470 3.37 10.44 -25.51
CA GLY A 470 3.68 10.48 -26.95
C GLY A 470 3.47 9.19 -27.73
#